data_AF-A0A2X3CZJ7-F1
#
_entry.id   AF-A0A2X3CZJ7-F1
#
_cell.length_a   1.000
_cell.length_b   1.000
_cell.length_c   1.000
_cell.angle_alpha   90.00
_cell.angle_beta   90.00
_cell.angle_gamma   90.00
#
_symmetry.space_group_name_H-M   'P 1'
#
loop_
_entity.id
_entity.type
_entity.pdbx_description
1 polymer ?
#
loop_
_entity_poly.entity_id
_entity_poly.type
_entity_poly.pdbx_seq_one_letter_code
_entity_poly.pdbx_strand_id
1 'polypeptide(L)' 'MDDQEIWRAFDSHPEGLNEGEVAAKILKHGDNQIPSQKPSPWWVHLWTCYRNPFNLLLTVLGIVSYSTEDLFAAGLSP' A
#
# COMPACT_ATOMS: atom_id res chain seq x y z
N MET A 1 10.80 -9.18 -34.16
CA MET A 1 11.05 -10.57 -33.76
C MET A 1 10.20 -11.43 -34.65
N ASP A 2 10.83 -12.39 -35.30
CA ASP A 2 10.14 -13.41 -36.09
C ASP A 2 9.38 -14.37 -35.16
N ASP A 3 8.26 -14.90 -35.61
CA ASP A 3 7.41 -15.76 -34.76
C ASP A 3 8.16 -17.04 -34.35
N GLN A 4 9.02 -17.58 -35.22
CA GLN A 4 9.85 -18.75 -34.88
C GLN A 4 10.87 -18.44 -33.77
N GLU A 5 11.38 -17.21 -33.71
CA GLU A 5 12.27 -16.79 -32.63
C GLU A 5 11.54 -16.77 -31.29
N ILE A 6 10.28 -16.32 -31.27
CA ILE A 6 9.43 -16.30 -30.08
C ILE A 6 9.15 -17.73 -29.61
N TRP A 7 8.77 -18.62 -30.52
CA TRP A 7 8.47 -20.02 -30.19
C TRP A 7 9.67 -20.73 -29.56
N ARG A 8 10.87 -20.53 -30.12
CA ARG A 8 12.11 -21.10 -29.56
C ARG A 8 12.49 -20.46 -28.22
N ALA A 9 12.27 -19.16 -28.04
CA ALA A 9 12.61 -18.47 -26.81
C ALA A 9 11.76 -18.91 -25.62
N PHE A 10 10.47 -19.20 -25.86
CA PHE A 10 9.52 -19.57 -24.81
C PHE A 10 9.25 -21.07 -24.70
N ASP A 11 9.92 -21.89 -25.51
CA ASP A 11 9.69 -23.34 -25.59
C ASP A 11 8.19 -23.61 -25.74
N SER A 12 7.64 -23.07 -26.83
CA SER A 12 6.22 -23.05 -27.15
C SER A 12 6.05 -23.30 -28.64
N HIS A 13 4.85 -23.71 -29.02
CA HIS A 13 4.55 -24.17 -30.37
C HIS A 13 3.28 -23.50 -30.90
N PRO A 14 3.10 -23.37 -32.23
CA PRO A 14 1.93 -22.72 -32.83
C PRO A 14 0.60 -23.44 -32.51
N GLU A 15 0.64 -24.74 -32.23
CA GLU A 15 -0.49 -25.55 -31.75
C GLU A 15 -0.84 -25.34 -30.26
N GLY A 16 -0.03 -24.57 -29.53
CA GLY A 16 -0.15 -24.36 -28.10
C GLY A 16 0.66 -25.35 -27.26
N LEU A 17 0.57 -25.21 -25.93
CA LEU A 17 1.22 -26.11 -24.98
C LEU A 17 0.34 -27.31 -24.68
N ASN A 18 0.96 -28.48 -24.53
CA ASN A 18 0.27 -29.66 -24.03
C ASN A 18 0.08 -29.63 -22.51
N GLU A 19 -0.80 -30.48 -21.98
CA GLU A 19 -1.11 -30.51 -20.54
C GLU A 19 0.13 -30.77 -19.66
N GLY A 20 1.09 -31.57 -20.14
CA GLY A 20 2.33 -31.86 -19.43
C GLY A 20 3.29 -30.66 -19.39
N GLU A 21 3.40 -29.91 -20.49
CA GLU A 21 4.18 -28.68 -20.59
C GLU A 21 3.57 -27.58 -19.72
N VAL A 22 2.23 -27.47 -19.69
CA VAL A 22 1.52 -26.56 -18.80
C VAL A 22 1.82 -26.91 -17.35
N ALA A 23 1.70 -28.19 -16.96
CA ALA A 23 2.00 -28.62 -15.60
C ALA A 23 3.46 -28.36 -15.21
N ALA A 24 4.42 -28.62 -16.11
CA ALA A 24 5.84 -28.34 -15.89
C ALA A 24 6.13 -26.84 -15.73
N LYS A 25 5.50 -25.98 -16.54
CA LYS A 25 5.64 -24.53 -16.43
C LYS A 25 4.99 -23.97 -15.16
N ILE A 26 3.83 -24.48 -14.74
CA ILE A 26 3.19 -24.10 -13.46
C ILE A 26 4.08 -24.50 -12.28
N LEU A 27 4.66 -25.71 -12.29
CA LEU A 27 5.58 -26.15 -11.24
C LEU A 27 6.82 -25.24 -11.13
N LYS A 28 7.31 -24.76 -12.28
CA LYS A 28 8.53 -23.93 -12.36
C LYS A 28 8.29 -22.46 -12.04
N HIS A 29 7.20 -21.88 -12.51
CA HIS A 29 6.94 -20.43 -12.45
C HIS A 29 5.90 -20.05 -11.39
N GLY A 30 5.16 -21.02 -10.87
CA GLY A 30 3.99 -20.77 -10.03
C GLY A 30 2.81 -20.24 -10.84
N ASP A 31 1.73 -19.93 -10.13
CA ASP A 31 0.56 -19.32 -10.75
C ASP A 31 0.88 -17.91 -11.25
N ASN A 32 0.38 -17.58 -12.44
CA ASN A 32 0.45 -16.23 -12.99
C ASN A 32 -0.59 -15.30 -12.32
N GLN A 33 -0.52 -15.20 -11.01
CA GLN A 33 -1.36 -14.33 -10.20
C GLN A 33 -0.49 -13.18 -9.67
N ILE A 34 -0.86 -11.95 -10.02
CA ILE A 34 -0.24 -10.77 -9.42
C ILE A 34 -0.64 -10.78 -7.94
N PRO A 35 0.32 -10.63 -7.00
CA PRO A 35 0.00 -10.58 -5.59
C PRO A 35 -1.02 -9.46 -5.36
N SER A 36 -2.19 -9.84 -4.86
CA SER A 36 -3.23 -8.87 -4.51
C SER A 36 -2.67 -7.98 -3.41
N GLN A 37 -2.46 -6.68 -3.69
CA GLN A 37 -2.13 -5.73 -2.64
C GLN A 37 -3.28 -5.71 -1.64
N LYS A 38 -2.99 -6.09 -0.40
CA LYS A 38 -3.94 -5.92 0.68
C LYS A 38 -4.27 -4.43 0.77
N PRO A 39 -5.56 -4.04 0.78
CA PRO A 39 -5.91 -2.65 0.96
C PRO A 39 -5.30 -2.17 2.28
N SER A 40 -4.51 -1.10 2.21
CA SER A 40 -3.96 -0.50 3.42
C SER A 40 -5.10 -0.05 4.32
N PRO A 41 -5.05 -0.32 5.63
CA PRO A 41 -6.11 0.09 6.52
C PRO A 41 -6.31 1.61 6.51
N TRP A 42 -7.56 2.06 6.51
CA TRP A 42 -7.91 3.48 6.41
C TRP A 42 -7.29 4.36 7.51
N TRP A 43 -7.08 3.80 8.71
CA TRP A 43 -6.44 4.50 9.83
C TRP A 43 -4.97 4.82 9.56
N VAL A 44 -4.27 4.00 8.76
CA VAL A 44 -2.87 4.26 8.36
C VAL A 44 -2.80 5.46 7.44
N HIS A 45 -3.73 5.56 6.50
CA HIS A 45 -3.84 6.74 5.63
C HIS A 45 -4.17 8.00 6.45
N LEU A 46 -5.08 7.91 7.41
CA LEU A 46 -5.41 9.04 8.30
C LEU A 46 -4.19 9.51 9.09
N TRP A 47 -3.43 8.59 9.69
CA TRP A 47 -2.21 8.92 10.44
C TRP A 47 -1.15 9.58 9.56
N THR A 48 -0.99 9.09 8.33
CA THR A 48 -0.04 9.65 7.35
C THR A 48 -0.38 11.10 7.02
N CYS A 49 -1.66 11.43 6.83
CA CYS A 49 -2.12 12.80 6.59
C CYS A 49 -2.03 13.70 7.83
N TYR A 50 -2.26 13.13 9.02
CA TYR A 50 -2.22 13.87 10.28
C TYR A 50 -0.80 14.25 10.71
N ARG A 51 0.21 13.43 10.39
CA ARG A 51 1.64 13.67 10.71
C ARG A 51 2.28 14.79 9.88
N ASN A 52 1.50 15.78 9.45
CA ASN A 52 2.00 17.02 8.88
C ASN A 52 2.49 17.92 10.03
N PRO A 53 3.70 18.53 9.94
CA PRO A 53 4.24 19.38 10.99
C PRO A 53 3.27 20.49 11.42
N PHE A 54 2.46 21.03 10.50
CA PHE A 54 1.44 22.03 10.81
C PHE A 54 0.31 21.48 11.70
N ASN A 55 -0.24 20.30 11.39
CA ASN A 55 -1.29 19.67 12.20
C ASN A 55 -0.79 19.28 13.60
N LEU A 56 0.46 18.86 13.71
CA LEU A 56 1.11 18.61 15.00
C LEU A 56 1.25 19.90 15.81
N LEU A 57 1.70 20.99 15.18
CA LEU A 57 1.77 22.30 15.82
C LEU A 57 0.38 22.78 16.28
N LEU A 58 -0.66 22.63 15.46
CA LEU A 58 -2.03 22.96 15.85
C LEU A 58 -2.53 22.11 17.03
N THR A 59 -2.15 20.84 17.08
CA THR A 59 -2.54 19.97 18.20
C THR A 59 -1.84 20.38 19.49
N VAL A 60 -0.53 20.66 19.42
CA VAL A 60 0.24 21.18 20.57
C VAL A 60 -0.34 22.52 21.03
N LEU A 61 -0.62 23.42 20.09
CA LEU A 61 -1.23 24.71 20.37
C LEU A 61 -2.62 24.55 21.01
N GLY A 62 -3.45 23.63 20.51
CA GLY A 62 -4.76 23.32 21.09
C GLY A 62 -4.65 22.79 22.53
N ILE A 63 -3.68 21.93 22.81
CA ILE A 63 -3.40 21.42 24.17
C ILE A 63 -2.97 22.56 25.10
N VAL A 64 -2.05 23.42 24.63
CA VAL A 64 -1.58 24.58 25.41
C VAL A 64 -2.72 25.58 25.64
N SER A 65 -3.53 25.84 24.61
CA SER A 65 -4.71 26.72 24.70
C SER A 65 -5.72 26.17 25.70
N TYR A 66 -6.07 24.88 25.61
CA TYR A 66 -6.97 24.24 26.56
C TYR A 66 -6.44 24.31 27.99
N SER A 67 -5.17 23.95 28.19
CA SER A 67 -4.54 24.00 29.52
C SER A 67 -4.50 25.42 30.08
N THR A 68 -4.29 26.42 29.21
CA THR A 68 -4.21 27.83 29.61
C THR A 68 -5.60 28.41 29.88
N GLU A 69 -6.63 28.04 29.11
CA GLU A 69 -8.02 28.44 29.39
C GLU A 69 -8.57 27.76 30.64
N ASP A 70 -8.26 26.49 30.90
CA ASP A 70 -8.61 25.81 32.17
C ASP A 70 -7.89 26.48 33.36
N LEU A 71 -6.63 26.89 33.18
CA LEU A 71 -5.89 27.68 34.18
C LEU A 71 -6.43 29.11 34.38
N PHE A 72 -6.93 29.77 33.32
CA PHE A 72 -7.56 31.09 33.42
C PHE A 72 -8.96 31.01 34.03
N ALA A 73 -9.75 29.99 33.70
CA ALA A 73 -11.07 29.73 34.28
C ALA A 73 -10.98 29.30 35.76
N ALA A 74 -9.91 28.61 36.16
CA ALA A 74 -9.68 28.19 37.54
C ALA A 74 -8.89 29.20 38.40
N GLY A 75 -8.32 30.27 37.81
CA GLY A 75 -7.28 31.08 38.47
C GLY A 75 -7.52 32.58 38.63
N LEU A 76 -8.40 33.24 37.87
CA LEU A 76 -8.57 34.69 37.94
C LEU A 76 -10.03 35.10 37.78
N SER A 77 -10.78 35.04 38.89
CA SER A 77 -11.97 35.87 39.10
C SER A 77 -11.50 37.23 39.66
N PRO A 78 -11.76 38.35 38.96
CA PRO A 78 -12.35 39.52 39.58
C PRO A 78 -13.89 39.39 39.66
#